data_AF-A0A1H0YVS7-F1
#
_entry.id   AF-A0A1H0YVS7-F1
#
_cell.length_a   1.000
_cell.length_b   1.000
_cell.length_c   1.000
_cell.angle_alpha   90.00
_cell.angle_beta   90.00
_cell.angle_gamma   90.00
#
_symmetry.space_group_name_H-M   'P 1'
#
loop_
_entity.id
_entity.type
_entity.pdbx_description
1 polymer ?
#
loop_
_entity_poly.entity_id
_entity_poly.type
_entity_poly.pdbx_seq_one_letter_code
_entity_poly.pdbx_strand_id
1 'polypeptide(L)' 'MKEIFVFAKVKGGKQFIGMYGSMESLLEEVDETLEEMNKTDLVNDVYFLSNGEEYKLLVG' A
#
# COMPACT_ATOMS: atom_id res chain seq x y z
N MET A 1 14.92 -6.78 -9.37
CA MET A 1 13.57 -6.21 -9.56
C MET A 1 13.38 -5.17 -8.48
N LYS A 2 12.76 -4.02 -8.77
CA LYS A 2 12.43 -3.04 -7.73
C LYS A 2 11.04 -3.40 -7.24
N GLU A 3 10.97 -4.20 -6.19
CA GLU A 3 9.70 -4.62 -5.60
C GLU A 3 9.27 -3.53 -4.61
N ILE A 4 8.18 -2.84 -4.91
CA ILE A 4 7.60 -1.79 -4.08
C ILE A 4 6.85 -2.48 -2.95
N PHE A 5 7.31 -2.28 -1.72
CA PHE A 5 6.69 -2.87 -0.55
C PHE A 5 5.57 -1.95 -0.03
N VAL A 6 4.35 -2.47 0.05
CA VAL A 6 3.17 -1.70 0.45
C VAL A 6 2.58 -2.25 1.75
N PHE A 7 2.19 -1.32 2.63
CA PHE A 7 1.61 -1.62 3.94
C PHE A 7 0.65 -0.52 4.37
N ALA A 8 -0.37 -0.88 5.14
CA ALA A 8 -1.25 0.07 5.80
C ALA A 8 -0.79 0.34 7.23
N LYS A 9 -0.87 1.59 7.71
CA LYS A 9 -0.64 1.93 9.12
C LYS A 9 -1.95 1.78 9.89
N VAL A 10 -1.98 0.85 10.85
CA VAL A 10 -3.15 0.57 11.69
C VAL A 10 -2.85 0.88 13.16
N LYS A 11 -3.89 1.09 13.98
CA LYS A 11 -3.74 1.26 15.44
C LYS A 11 -3.18 -0.03 16.05
N GLY A 12 -1.86 -0.14 16.13
CA GLY A 12 -1.15 -1.32 16.63
C GLY A 12 0.05 -1.76 15.79
N GLY A 13 0.28 -1.15 14.61
CA GLY A 13 1.47 -1.44 13.81
C GLY A 13 1.27 -1.19 12.32
N LYS A 14 2.02 -1.97 11.53
CA LYS A 14 1.93 -1.97 10.06
C LYS A 14 1.27 -3.27 9.63
N GLN A 15 0.24 -3.17 8.82
CA GLN A 15 -0.36 -4.32 8.17
C GLN A 15 0.20 -4.43 6.76
N PHE A 16 0.86 -5.54 6.47
CA PHE A 16 1.32 -5.82 5.11
C PHE A 16 0.14 -5.92 4.15
N ILE A 17 0.25 -5.27 2.99
CA ILE A 17 -0.73 -5.34 1.91
C ILE A 17 -0.19 -6.23 0.80
N GLY A 18 1.00 -5.89 0.28
CA GLY A 18 1.57 -6.61 -0.86
C GLY A 18 2.92 -6.07 -1.31
N MET A 19 3.52 -6.76 -2.27
CA MET A 19 4.70 -6.31 -3.01
C MET A 19 4.32 -6.18 -4.48
N TYR A 20 4.62 -5.02 -5.06
CA TYR A 20 4.18 -4.66 -6.40
C TYR A 20 5.37 -4.28 -7.27
N GLY A 21 5.28 -4.55 -8.58
CA GLY A 21 6.39 -4.35 -9.51
C GLY A 21 6.47 -2.95 -10.11
N SER A 22 5.35 -2.21 -10.09
CA SER A 22 5.19 -0.99 -10.88
C SER A 22 4.50 0.09 -10.07
N MET A 23 5.08 1.28 -10.06
CA MET A 23 4.47 2.45 -9.43
C MET A 23 3.20 2.92 -10.16
N GLU A 24 3.17 2.74 -11.49
CA GLU A 24 2.07 3.18 -12.36
C GLU A 24 0.77 2.41 -12.09
N SER A 25 0.87 1.10 -11.86
CA SER A 25 -0.26 0.22 -11.54
C SER A 25 -0.48 0.06 -10.03
N LEU A 26 0.41 0.62 -9.20
CA LEU A 26 0.42 0.42 -7.76
C LEU A 26 -0.91 0.78 -7.11
N LEU A 27 -1.52 1.89 -7.53
CA LEU A 27 -2.77 2.37 -6.97
C LEU A 27 -3.91 1.38 -7.24
N GLU A 28 -4.07 0.98 -8.50
CA GLU A 28 -5.14 0.07 -8.95
C GLU A 28 -4.99 -1.31 -8.32
N GLU A 29 -3.77 -1.87 -8.35
CA GLU A 29 -3.51 -3.19 -7.76
C GLU A 29 -3.70 -3.20 -6.24
N VAL A 30 -3.34 -2.11 -5.55
CA VAL A 30 -3.56 -1.99 -4.11
C VAL A 30 -5.04 -1.82 -3.78
N ASP A 31 -5.77 -1.01 -4.54
CA ASP A 31 -7.20 -0.80 -4.34
C ASP A 31 -7.96 -2.12 -4.51
N GLU A 32 -7.69 -2.86 -5.59
CA GLU A 32 -8.25 -4.20 -5.83
C GLU A 32 -7.92 -5.16 -4.68
N THR A 33 -6.65 -5.18 -4.23
CA THR A 33 -6.24 -6.00 -3.08
C THR A 33 -7.01 -5.62 -1.81
N LEU A 34 -7.21 -4.33 -1.54
CA LEU A 34 -7.97 -3.87 -0.38
C LEU A 34 -9.45 -4.24 -0.46
N GLU A 35 -10.05 -4.18 -1.65
CA GLU A 35 -11.42 -4.62 -1.90
C GLU A 35 -11.56 -6.13 -1.68
N GLU A 36 -10.66 -6.94 -2.23
CA GLU A 36 -10.63 -8.40 -2.03
C GLU A 36 -10.47 -8.78 -0.55
N MET A 37 -9.66 -8.02 0.19
CA MET A 37 -9.48 -8.20 1.63
C MET A 37 -10.64 -7.65 2.47
N ASN A 38 -11.61 -6.95 1.87
CA ASN A 38 -12.67 -6.21 2.56
C ASN A 38 -12.11 -5.17 3.56
N LYS A 39 -10.98 -4.54 3.21
CA LYS A 39 -10.25 -3.57 4.04
C LYS A 39 -10.13 -2.20 3.36
N THR A 40 -11.15 -1.80 2.62
CA THR A 40 -11.23 -0.47 1.97
C THR A 40 -11.13 0.70 2.96
N ASP A 41 -11.45 0.48 4.25
CA ASP A 41 -11.20 1.46 5.32
C ASP A 41 -9.72 1.88 5.43
N LEU A 42 -8.79 0.98 5.09
CA LEU A 42 -7.35 1.22 5.17
C LEU A 42 -6.79 2.04 4.00
N VAL A 43 -7.59 2.32 2.98
CA VAL A 43 -7.16 2.99 1.74
C VAL A 43 -6.49 4.34 2.01
N ASN A 44 -6.99 5.07 3.02
CA ASN A 44 -6.46 6.37 3.45
C ASN A 44 -5.17 6.26 4.27
N ASP A 45 -4.79 5.07 4.71
CA ASP A 45 -3.63 4.81 5.55
C ASP A 45 -2.63 3.85 4.89
N VAL A 46 -2.66 3.75 3.55
CA VAL A 46 -1.68 2.97 2.79
C VAL A 46 -0.40 3.77 2.53
N TYR A 47 0.73 3.09 2.73
CA TYR A 47 2.07 3.59 2.49
C TYR A 47 2.88 2.57 1.69
N PHE A 48 3.88 3.04 0.98
CA PHE A 48 4.86 2.20 0.30
C PHE A 48 6.29 2.61 0.67
N LEU A 49 7.20 1.63 0.71
CA LEU A 49 8.63 1.85 0.93
C LEU A 49 9.34 1.96 -0.42
N SER A 50 10.08 3.05 -0.60
CA SER A 50 10.94 3.26 -1.76
C SER A 50 12.25 3.90 -1.31
N ASN A 51 13.39 3.33 -1.71
CA ASN A 51 14.74 3.79 -1.31
C ASN A 51 14.96 3.94 0.21
N GLY A 52 14.26 3.16 1.03
CA GLY A 52 14.34 3.23 2.49
C GLY A 52 13.45 4.30 3.13
N GLU A 53 12.71 5.07 2.32
CA GLU A 53 11.76 6.08 2.77
C GLU A 53 10.32 5.59 2.61
N GLU A 54 9.45 6.00 3.52
CA GLU A 54 8.01 5.69 3.48
C GLU A 54 7.25 6.82 2.81
N TYR A 55 6.42 6.48 1.82
CA TYR A 55 5.59 7.43 1.10
C TYR A 55 4.13 7.01 1.24
N LYS A 56 3.23 7.98 1.38
CA LYS A 56 1.80 7.71 1.41
C LYS A 56 1.31 7.47 -0.01
N LEU A 57 0.56 6.38 -0.24
CA LEU A 57 0.08 6.01 -1.57
C LEU A 57 -1.02 6.96 -2.05
N LEU A 58 -1.93 7.34 -1.15
CA LEU A 58 -3.01 8.28 -1.40
C LEU A 58 -2.83 9.53 -0.56
N VAL A 59 -2.70 10.68 -1.23
CA VAL A 59 -2.78 12.00 -0.61
C VAL A 59 -4.17 12.53 -0.92
N GLY A 60 -5.08 12.42 0.04
CA GLY A 60 -6.41 13.03 -0.04
C GLY A 60 -6.33 14.55 -0.10
#